data_AF-A0A1Q9K195-F1
#
_entry.id   AF-A0A1Q9K195-F1
#
_cell.length_a   1.000
_cell.length_b   1.000
_cell.length_c   1.000
_cell.angle_alpha   90.00
_cell.angle_beta   90.00
_cell.angle_gamma   90.00
#
_symmetry.space_group_name_H-M   'P 1'
#
loop_
_entity.id
_entity.type
_entity.pdbx_description
1 polymer ?
#
loop_
_entity_poly.entity_id
_entity_poly.type
_entity_poly.pdbx_seq_one_letter_code
_entity_poly.pdbx_strand_id
1 'polypeptide(L)'
;MPVELMKNYYARTESHAYVHMTMALHCAPFLKGMKDSALLVLKSEEAKMMGRTLYKMNAKCKTMYRSGEKIILLLYRENEMR
;
A
#
# COMPACT_ATOMS: atom_id res chain seq x y z
N MET A 1 -17.57 -3.03 13.25
CA MET A 1 -16.24 -2.41 13.04
C MET A 1 -16.14 -1.94 11.59
N PRO A 2 -16.07 -0.62 11.30
CA PRO A 2 -16.28 -0.09 9.94
C PRO A 2 -15.23 -0.54 8.91
N VAL A 3 -13.99 -0.73 9.33
CA VAL A 3 -12.86 -1.05 8.44
C VAL A 3 -12.97 -2.45 7.83
N GLU A 4 -13.39 -3.46 8.61
CA GLU A 4 -13.58 -4.82 8.10
C GLU A 4 -14.75 -4.91 7.11
N LEU A 5 -15.84 -4.18 7.38
CA LEU A 5 -16.98 -4.10 6.47
C LEU A 5 -16.58 -3.48 5.13
N MET A 6 -15.80 -2.40 5.15
CA MET A 6 -15.30 -1.79 3.92
C MET A 6 -14.30 -2.71 3.21
N LYS A 7 -13.36 -3.35 3.92
CA LYS A 7 -12.44 -4.33 3.33
C LYS A 7 -13.20 -5.45 2.61
N ASN A 8 -14.26 -5.97 3.20
CA ASN A 8 -15.09 -7.02 2.61
C ASN A 8 -15.91 -6.53 1.41
N TYR A 9 -16.43 -5.30 1.46
CA TYR A 9 -17.14 -4.68 0.34
C TYR A 9 -16.22 -4.50 -0.87
N TYR A 10 -15.00 -4.00 -0.65
CA TYR A 10 -14.04 -3.76 -1.73
C TYR A 10 -13.27 -5.01 -2.17
N ALA A 11 -13.18 -6.05 -1.34
CA ALA A 11 -12.69 -7.36 -1.78
C ALA A 11 -13.61 -8.00 -2.84
N ARG A 12 -14.88 -7.58 -2.90
CA ARG A 12 -15.86 -8.00 -3.92
C ARG A 12 -15.91 -7.08 -5.14
N THR A 13 -15.19 -5.95 -5.12
CA THR A 13 -15.05 -5.04 -6.27
C THR A 13 -13.65 -5.20 -6.88
N GLU A 14 -13.40 -4.57 -8.02
CA GLU A 14 -12.15 -4.72 -8.78
C GLU A 14 -10.91 -4.57 -7.89
N SER A 15 -9.91 -5.45 -8.08
CA SER A 15 -8.68 -5.52 -7.25
C SER A 15 -7.97 -4.15 -7.07
N HIS A 16 -8.11 -3.24 -8.04
CA HIS A 16 -7.65 -1.86 -7.93
C HIS A 16 -8.25 -1.10 -6.74
N ALA A 17 -9.56 -1.20 -6.51
CA ALA A 17 -10.25 -0.47 -5.44
C ALA A 17 -9.77 -0.92 -4.05
N TYR A 18 -9.52 -2.22 -3.87
CA TYR A 18 -8.96 -2.76 -2.63
C TYR A 18 -7.56 -2.22 -2.33
N VAL A 19 -6.67 -2.19 -3.33
CA VAL A 19 -5.32 -1.65 -3.17
C VAL A 19 -5.35 -0.16 -2.82
N HIS A 20 -6.14 0.65 -3.55
CA HIS A 20 -6.30 2.08 -3.25
C HIS A 20 -6.82 2.32 -1.84
N MET A 21 -7.80 1.55 -1.40
CA MET A 21 -8.34 1.67 -0.05
C MET A 21 -7.32 1.27 1.02
N THR A 22 -6.60 0.17 0.80
CA THR A 22 -5.57 -0.31 1.73
C THR A 22 -4.49 0.75 1.91
N MET A 23 -4.07 1.40 0.82
CA MET A 23 -3.17 2.55 0.88
C MET A 23 -3.79 3.74 1.62
N ALA A 24 -5.05 4.09 1.36
CA ALA A 24 -5.72 5.19 2.03
C ALA A 24 -5.82 4.97 3.55
N LEU A 25 -6.12 3.73 3.99
CA LEU A 25 -6.27 3.40 5.40
C LEU A 25 -4.92 3.30 6.12
N HIS A 26 -3.96 2.61 5.53
CA HIS A 26 -2.71 2.27 6.22
C HIS A 26 -1.58 3.27 5.95
N CYS A 27 -1.64 3.99 4.83
CA CYS A 27 -0.62 4.94 4.43
C CYS A 27 -1.10 6.40 4.47
N ALA A 28 -2.32 6.72 4.92
CA ALA A 28 -2.85 8.08 4.98
C ALA A 28 -1.85 9.14 5.51
N PRO A 29 -1.13 8.92 6.62
CA PRO A 29 -0.14 9.88 7.10
C PRO A 29 1.02 10.10 6.12
N PHE A 30 1.52 9.04 5.49
CA PHE A 30 2.56 9.11 4.45
C PHE A 30 2.05 9.81 3.17
N LEU A 31 0.80 9.52 2.78
CA LEU A 31 0.14 10.16 1.64
C LEU A 31 -0.04 11.67 1.86
N LYS A 32 -0.33 12.09 3.09
CA LYS A 32 -0.41 13.50 3.49
C LYS A 32 0.96 14.16 3.73
N GLY A 33 2.07 13.43 3.61
CA GLY A 33 3.41 13.96 3.92
C GLY A 33 3.65 14.23 5.40
N MET A 34 2.87 13.62 6.29
CA MET A 34 3.06 13.71 7.75
C MET A 34 4.05 12.67 8.28
N LYS A 35 4.36 11.64 7.47
CA LYS A 35 5.36 10.62 7.75
C LYS A 35 6.20 10.39 6.51
N ASP A 36 7.48 10.14 6.72
CA ASP A 36 8.46 9.93 5.64
C ASP A 36 8.36 8.53 5.03
N SER A 37 7.72 7.60 5.76
CA SER A 37 7.53 6.22 5.33
C SER A 37 6.22 5.60 5.83
N ALA A 38 5.81 4.52 5.16
CA ALA A 38 4.71 3.66 5.59
C ALA A 38 5.00 2.19 5.28
N LEU A 39 4.53 1.31 6.16
CA LEU A 39 4.51 -0.13 5.90
C LEU A 39 3.17 -0.54 5.31
N LEU A 40 3.24 -1.37 4.28
CA LEU A 40 2.07 -1.89 3.59
C LEU A 40 2.18 -3.40 3.47
N VAL A 41 1.11 -4.10 3.88
CA VAL A 41 1.02 -5.55 3.83
C VAL A 41 -0.07 -5.91 2.84
N LEU A 42 0.27 -6.72 1.84
CA LEU A 42 -0.63 -7.11 0.76
C LEU A 42 -0.43 -8.58 0.38
N LYS A 43 -1.34 -9.10 -0.43
CA LYS A 43 -1.12 -10.36 -1.13
C LYS A 43 -0.15 -10.20 -2.30
N SER A 44 0.51 -11.29 -2.66
CA SER A 44 1.48 -11.32 -3.76
C SER A 44 0.92 -10.80 -5.10
N GLU A 45 -0.36 -11.03 -5.38
CA GLU A 45 -1.01 -10.57 -6.62
C GLU A 45 -1.30 -9.06 -6.62
N GLU A 46 -1.75 -8.53 -5.49
CA GLU A 46 -2.04 -7.11 -5.27
C GLU A 46 -0.77 -6.26 -5.38
N ALA A 47 0.37 -6.79 -4.90
CA ALA A 47 1.66 -6.11 -4.97
C ALA A 47 2.12 -5.83 -6.41
N LYS A 48 1.79 -6.71 -7.38
CA LYS A 48 2.13 -6.50 -8.80
C LYS A 48 1.38 -5.30 -9.37
N MET A 49 0.13 -5.09 -8.98
CA MET A 49 -0.70 -3.99 -9.48
C MET A 49 -0.26 -2.64 -8.92
N MET A 50 0.29 -2.63 -7.72
CA MET A 50 0.65 -1.41 -7.01
C MET A 50 1.86 -0.67 -7.58
N GLY A 51 2.79 -1.36 -8.24
CA GLY A 51 3.99 -0.73 -8.82
C GLY A 51 3.66 0.44 -9.75
N ARG A 52 2.58 0.31 -10.54
CA ARG A 52 2.08 1.38 -11.42
C ARG A 52 1.49 2.56 -10.64
N THR A 53 0.81 2.29 -9.53
CA THR A 53 0.22 3.31 -8.66
C THR A 53 1.29 4.11 -7.94
N LEU A 54 2.30 3.44 -7.38
CA LEU A 54 3.41 4.08 -6.66
C LEU A 54 4.25 5.01 -7.53
N TYR A 55 4.47 4.64 -8.80
CA TYR A 55 5.17 5.48 -9.77
C TYR A 55 4.51 6.86 -9.94
N LYS A 56 3.18 6.91 -9.99
CA LYS A 56 2.42 8.17 -10.12
C LYS A 56 2.49 9.05 -8.87
N MET A 57 2.84 8.48 -7.72
CA MET A 57 2.80 9.14 -6.42
C MET A 57 4.16 9.65 -5.96
N ASN A 58 5.18 9.57 -6.82
CA ASN A 58 6.59 9.87 -6.49
C ASN A 58 7.05 9.15 -5.20
N ALA A 59 6.55 7.94 -4.97
CA ALA A 59 6.87 7.11 -3.83
C ALA A 59 7.73 5.95 -4.30
N LYS A 60 8.84 5.69 -3.62
CA LYS A 60 9.63 4.48 -3.81
C LYS A 60 9.10 3.38 -2.89
N CYS A 61 9.38 2.13 -3.28
CA CYS A 61 9.09 0.98 -2.44
C CYS A 61 10.30 0.05 -2.34
N LYS A 62 10.40 -0.61 -1.18
CA LYS A 62 11.35 -1.70 -0.93
C LYS A 62 10.61 -2.89 -0.38
N THR A 63 10.85 -4.06 -0.93
CA THR A 63 10.33 -5.31 -0.37
C THR A 63 11.10 -5.64 0.90
N MET A 64 10.40 -5.66 2.03
CA MET A 64 10.96 -5.99 3.34
C MET A 64 10.83 -7.48 3.64
N TYR A 65 9.72 -8.09 3.19
CA TYR A 65 9.45 -9.49 3.40
C TYR A 65 8.56 -10.04 2.28
N ARG A 66 8.79 -11.30 1.91
CA ARG A 66 7.96 -12.03 0.95
C ARG A 66 7.76 -13.45 1.43
N SER A 67 6.51 -13.80 1.68
CA SER A 67 6.01 -15.16 1.80
C SER A 67 5.07 -15.43 0.62
N GLY A 68 4.82 -16.70 0.28
CA GLY A 68 3.99 -17.07 -0.88
C GLY A 68 2.65 -16.33 -0.93
N GLU A 69 2.04 -16.12 0.23
CA GLU A 69 0.74 -15.46 0.36
C GLU A 69 0.81 -13.95 0.58
N LYS A 70 1.89 -13.43 1.18
CA LYS A 70 1.96 -12.05 1.66
C LYS A 70 3.29 -11.38 1.34
N ILE A 71 3.21 -10.12 0.96
CA ILE A 71 4.35 -9.24 0.74
C ILE A 71 4.23 -8.05 1.69
N ILE A 72 5.34 -7.73 2.35
CA ILE A 72 5.48 -6.51 3.15
C ILE A 72 6.38 -5.56 2.38
N LEU A 73 5.84 -4.38 2.09
CA LEU A 73 6.54 -3.29 1.42
C LEU A 73 6.75 -2.12 2.37
N LEU A 74 7.93 -1.55 2.33
CA LEU A 74 8.22 -0.22 2.87
C LEU A 74 8.05 0.80 1.75
N LEU A 75 7.14 1.74 1.92
CA LEU A 75 6.98 2.92 1.08
C LEU A 75 7.77 4.07 1.69
N TYR A 76 8.52 4.82 0.88
CA TYR A 76 9.33 5.94 1.33
C TYR A 76 9.54 6.98 0.22
N ARG A 77 9.92 8.20 0.61
CA ARG A 77 10.36 9.27 -0.30
C ARG A 77 11.89 9.33 -0.29
N GLU A 78 12.50 9.43 -1.47
CA GLU A 78 13.97 9.40 -1.61
C GLU A 78 14.66 10.65 -1.03
N ASN A 79 13.92 11.76 -0.90
CA ASN A 79 14.45 13.02 -0.39
C ASN A 79 14.62 13.07 1.14
N GLU A 80 14.15 12.05 1.89
CA GLU A 80 14.08 12.09 3.36
C GLU A 80 14.94 11.01 4.07
N MET A 81 15.73 10.21 3.32
CA MET A 81 16.67 9.22 3.89
C MET A 81 18.14 9.61 3.67
N ARG A 82 18.53 10.82 4.08
CA ARG A 82 19.93 11.24 4.20
C ARG A 82 20.33 11.38 5.66
#